data_AF-A0A6C0HP56-F1
#
_entry.id   AF-A0A6C0HP56-F1
#
_cell.length_a   1.000
_cell.length_b   1.000
_cell.length_c   1.000
_cell.angle_alpha   90.00
_cell.angle_beta   90.00
_cell.angle_gamma   90.00
#
_symmetry.space_group_name_H-M   'P 1'
#
loop_
_entity.id
_entity.type
_entity.pdbx_description
1 polymer ?
#
loop_
_entity_poly.entity_id
_entity_poly.type
_entity_poly.pdbx_seq_one_letter_code
_entity_poly.pdbx_strand_id
1 'polypeptide(L)'
;MDSDGINLGQYENICVFLKEGKFGKYIEWNERKKSVITSIPFDKITLSDVLPTLQRMRDNKNEKTENSIVRAINRDLTIRSGRYGHYIYYKTAKMRKPIFLNISEFPLDYTTCELHEIQSWFKLKYKMDIDI
;
A
#
# COMPACT_ATOMS: atom_id res chain seq x y z
N MET A 1 7.96 17.92 -22.90
CA MET A 1 9.37 17.64 -22.57
C MET A 1 9.38 17.25 -21.11
N ASP A 2 9.41 15.96 -20.83
CA ASP A 2 9.58 15.45 -19.47
C ASP A 2 10.94 15.96 -18.98
N SER A 3 10.96 16.76 -17.92
CA SER A 3 12.23 17.29 -17.41
C SER A 3 13.07 16.15 -16.88
N ASP A 4 14.28 16.01 -17.41
CA ASP A 4 15.31 15.14 -16.86
C ASP A 4 15.58 15.61 -15.42
N GLY A 5 15.10 14.82 -14.46
CA GLY A 5 15.26 15.12 -13.03
C GLY A 5 16.72 15.27 -12.62
N ILE A 6 16.95 15.94 -11.50
CA ILE A 6 18.30 16.05 -10.93
C ILE A 6 18.71 14.67 -10.40
N ASN A 7 19.82 14.13 -10.90
CA ASN A 7 20.43 12.93 -10.33
C ASN A 7 21.08 13.29 -8.99
N LEU A 8 20.55 12.76 -7.89
CA LEU A 8 21.06 13.00 -6.54
C LEU A 8 22.23 12.08 -6.17
N GLY A 9 22.50 11.03 -6.96
CA GLY A 9 23.49 10.00 -6.69
C GLY A 9 22.88 8.60 -6.71
N GLN A 10 23.54 7.65 -6.06
CA GLN A 10 23.10 6.26 -5.99
C GLN A 10 22.74 5.85 -4.56
N TYR A 11 21.65 5.10 -4.42
CA TYR A 11 21.27 4.40 -3.20
C TYR A 11 21.09 2.91 -3.54
N GLU A 12 21.84 2.04 -2.85
CA GLU A 12 21.90 0.59 -3.13
C GLU A 12 22.23 0.29 -4.60
N ASN A 13 23.22 0.99 -5.16
CA ASN A 13 23.68 0.87 -6.55
C ASN A 13 22.63 1.25 -7.62
N ILE A 14 21.54 1.93 -7.23
CA ILE A 14 20.49 2.41 -8.14
C ILE A 14 20.44 3.94 -8.08
N CYS A 15 20.40 4.60 -9.25
CA CYS A 15 20.28 6.05 -9.34
C CYS A 15 18.99 6.56 -8.70
N VAL A 16 19.11 7.69 -7.99
CA VAL A 16 17.98 8.41 -7.39
C VAL A 16 17.81 9.73 -8.13
N PHE A 17 16.63 9.96 -8.68
CA PHE A 17 16.30 11.19 -9.39
C PHE A 17 15.29 12.02 -8.60
N LEU A 18 15.57 13.30 -8.43
CA LEU A 18 14.61 14.29 -7.95
C LEU A 18 13.89 14.94 -9.13
N LYS A 19 12.56 14.91 -9.12
CA LYS A 19 11.72 15.45 -10.17
C LYS A 19 10.61 16.31 -9.56
N GLU A 20 10.03 17.17 -10.38
CA GLU A 20 8.86 17.97 -10.02
C GLU A 20 7.71 17.64 -10.98
N GLY A 21 6.53 17.40 -10.42
CA GLY A 21 5.33 17.11 -11.19
C GLY A 21 4.13 17.89 -10.68
N LYS A 22 2.93 17.60 -11.21
CA LYS A 22 1.69 18.31 -10.87
C LYS A 22 1.33 18.35 -9.38
N PHE A 23 1.88 17.44 -8.58
CA PHE A 23 1.64 17.34 -7.14
C PHE A 23 2.87 17.75 -6.30
N GLY A 24 3.84 18.43 -6.91
CA GLY A 24 5.08 18.86 -6.28
C GLY A 24 6.25 17.91 -6.50
N LYS A 25 7.27 18.07 -5.65
CA LYS A 25 8.56 17.37 -5.71
C LYS A 25 8.43 15.90 -5.34
N TYR A 26 9.14 15.03 -6.04
CA TYR A 26 9.19 13.61 -5.74
C TYR A 26 10.55 13.03 -6.11
N ILE A 27 10.94 11.96 -5.41
CA ILE A 27 12.07 11.12 -5.82
C ILE A 27 11.57 9.92 -6.61
N GLU A 28 12.37 9.52 -7.58
CA GLU A 28 12.26 8.30 -8.36
C GLU A 28 13.50 7.45 -8.07
N TRP A 29 13.29 6.27 -7.52
CA TRP A 29 14.32 5.29 -7.21
C TRP A 29 13.84 3.93 -7.69
N ASN A 30 14.54 3.37 -8.68
CA ASN A 30 14.05 2.25 -9.49
C ASN A 30 12.69 2.61 -10.15
N GLU A 31 11.67 1.75 -10.11
CA GLU A 31 10.31 2.04 -10.61
C GLU A 31 9.40 2.73 -9.58
N ARG A 32 9.92 3.08 -8.40
CA ARG A 32 9.12 3.65 -7.31
C ARG A 32 9.25 5.17 -7.28
N LYS A 33 8.10 5.82 -7.10
CA LYS A 33 8.01 7.28 -6.90
C LYS A 33 7.47 7.59 -5.52
N LYS A 34 8.05 8.56 -4.83
CA LYS A 34 7.56 9.04 -3.54
C LYS A 34 7.72 10.56 -3.44
N SER A 35 6.67 11.24 -3.03
CA SER A 35 6.69 12.69 -2.79
C SER A 35 7.70 13.05 -1.71
N VAL A 36 8.38 14.17 -1.90
CA VAL A 36 9.29 14.76 -0.93
C VAL A 36 8.67 16.05 -0.43
N ILE A 37 8.30 16.07 0.85
CA ILE A 37 7.77 17.26 1.52
C ILE A 37 8.93 17.89 2.28
N THR A 38 9.41 19.03 1.79
CA THR A 38 10.52 19.77 2.39
C THR A 38 10.43 21.25 2.03
N SER A 39 10.90 22.11 2.93
CA SER A 39 11.09 23.55 2.68
C SER A 39 12.37 23.86 1.89
N ILE A 40 13.25 22.86 1.69
CA ILE A 40 14.50 23.02 0.95
C ILE A 40 14.18 23.34 -0.53
N PRO A 41 14.81 24.37 -1.13
CA PRO A 41 14.71 24.67 -2.57
C PRO A 41 15.06 23.46 -3.44
N PHE A 42 14.39 23.30 -4.58
CA PHE A 42 14.49 22.10 -5.42
C PHE A 42 15.94 21.75 -5.81
N ASP A 43 16.70 22.76 -6.20
CA ASP A 43 18.10 22.72 -6.61
C ASP A 43 19.10 22.48 -5.47
N LYS A 44 18.65 22.60 -4.21
CA LYS A 44 19.50 22.40 -3.02
C LYS A 44 19.26 21.07 -2.31
N ILE A 45 18.25 20.31 -2.73
CA ILE A 45 17.97 18.99 -2.16
C ILE A 45 19.09 18.04 -2.57
N THR A 46 19.68 17.36 -1.57
CA THR A 46 20.74 16.37 -1.76
C THR A 46 20.24 14.95 -1.52
N LEU A 47 21.07 13.95 -1.83
CA LEU A 47 20.77 12.56 -1.47
C LEU A 47 20.51 12.39 0.03
N SER A 48 21.29 13.08 0.87
CA SER A 48 21.17 12.99 2.33
C SER A 48 19.79 13.42 2.82
N ASP A 49 19.22 14.48 2.24
CA ASP A 49 17.91 15.00 2.61
C ASP A 49 16.78 14.01 2.30
N VAL A 50 16.98 13.14 1.30
CA VAL A 50 15.99 12.16 0.87
C VAL A 50 16.27 10.74 1.37
N LEU A 51 17.41 10.49 2.04
CA LEU A 51 17.76 9.19 2.63
C LEU A 51 16.67 8.62 3.53
N PRO A 52 16.04 9.38 4.45
CA PRO A 52 14.95 8.84 5.27
C PRO A 52 13.76 8.34 4.43
N THR A 53 13.48 9.01 3.31
CA THR A 53 12.43 8.60 2.38
C THR A 53 12.84 7.33 1.62
N LEU A 54 14.10 7.23 1.19
CA LEU A 54 14.64 6.05 0.50
C LEU A 54 14.67 4.81 1.42
N GLN A 55 15.10 4.96 2.67
CA GLN A 55 15.08 3.88 3.67
C GLN A 55 13.66 3.35 3.87
N ARG A 56 12.68 4.25 4.09
CA ARG A 56 11.26 3.86 4.15
C ARG A 56 10.79 3.19 2.86
N MET A 57 11.19 3.70 1.68
CA MET A 57 10.83 3.07 0.41
C MET A 57 11.42 1.67 0.25
N ARG A 58 12.63 1.42 0.76
CA ARG A 58 13.27 0.10 0.76
C ARG A 58 12.56 -0.86 1.71
N ASP A 59 12.47 -0.47 2.97
CA ASP A 59 11.96 -1.31 4.06
C ASP A 59 10.46 -1.57 3.86
N ASN A 60 9.71 -0.57 3.40
CA ASN A 60 8.27 -0.64 3.21
C ASN A 60 7.88 -1.02 1.77
N LYS A 61 8.41 -2.14 1.27
CA LYS A 61 7.94 -2.79 0.03
C LYS A 61 6.43 -3.06 0.03
N ASN A 62 5.78 -3.06 1.21
CA ASN A 62 4.37 -3.39 1.45
C ASN A 62 3.57 -2.33 2.25
N GLU A 63 4.04 -1.08 2.45
CA GLU A 63 3.41 -0.11 3.39
C GLU A 63 1.92 0.13 3.12
N LYS A 64 1.53 0.25 1.84
CA LYS A 64 0.13 0.47 1.48
C LYS A 64 -0.77 -0.71 1.82
N THR A 65 -0.22 -1.93 1.85
CA THR A 65 -0.98 -3.14 2.11
C THR A 65 -1.13 -3.42 3.59
N GLU A 66 -0.09 -3.21 4.41
CA GLU A 66 -0.13 -3.55 5.85
C GLU A 66 -0.83 -2.47 6.69
N ASN A 67 -0.55 -1.19 6.46
CA ASN A 67 -1.23 -0.10 7.19
C ASN A 67 -2.73 0.00 6.85
N SER A 68 -3.19 -0.74 5.84
CA SER A 68 -4.61 -0.83 5.53
C SER A 68 -5.33 -1.96 6.26
N ILE A 69 -4.64 -2.92 6.88
CA ILE A 69 -5.31 -4.08 7.48
C ILE A 69 -5.98 -3.65 8.80
N VAL A 70 -7.31 -3.70 8.81
CA VAL A 70 -8.14 -3.49 10.00
C VAL A 70 -8.20 -4.78 10.81
N ARG A 71 -8.36 -5.93 10.13
CA ARG A 71 -8.40 -7.24 10.78
C ARG A 71 -7.93 -8.34 9.85
N ALA A 72 -7.06 -9.21 10.34
CA ALA A 72 -6.70 -10.44 9.66
C ALA A 72 -7.68 -11.55 10.06
N ILE A 73 -8.27 -12.23 9.07
CA ILE A 73 -9.19 -13.35 9.32
C ILE A 73 -8.42 -14.65 9.08
N ASN A 74 -7.71 -14.75 7.96
CA ASN A 74 -6.68 -15.75 7.72
C ASN A 74 -5.68 -15.26 6.66
N ARG A 75 -4.86 -16.17 6.11
CA ARG A 75 -3.85 -15.82 5.10
C ARG A 75 -4.43 -15.24 3.80
N ASP A 76 -5.64 -15.67 3.43
CA ASP A 76 -6.26 -15.37 2.14
C ASP A 76 -7.35 -14.29 2.26
N LEU A 77 -7.83 -14.00 3.48
CA LEU A 77 -8.96 -13.12 3.76
C LEU A 77 -8.61 -12.10 4.85
N THR A 78 -8.71 -10.81 4.52
CA THR A 78 -8.46 -9.70 5.47
C THR A 78 -9.48 -8.59 5.27
N ILE A 79 -9.81 -7.86 6.34
CA ILE A 79 -10.59 -6.61 6.27
C ILE A 79 -9.61 -5.45 6.24
N ARG A 80 -9.82 -4.52 5.30
CA ARG A 80 -8.91 -3.41 5.05
C ARG A 80 -9.61 -2.07 4.94
N SER A 81 -8.91 -1.01 5.29
CA SER A 81 -9.32 0.38 5.12
C SER A 81 -8.98 0.88 3.72
N GLY A 82 -9.99 1.42 3.03
CA GLY A 82 -9.86 2.07 1.74
C GLY A 82 -10.45 3.47 1.73
N ARG A 83 -10.35 4.16 0.58
CA ARG A 83 -10.89 5.51 0.39
C ARG A 83 -12.40 5.62 0.69
N TYR A 84 -13.15 4.54 0.44
CA TYR A 84 -14.61 4.50 0.54
C TYR A 84 -15.11 3.76 1.78
N GLY A 85 -14.23 3.52 2.76
CA GLY A 85 -14.53 2.74 3.96
C GLY A 85 -13.85 1.37 3.97
N HIS A 86 -14.23 0.56 4.94
CA HIS A 86 -13.69 -0.79 5.10
C HIS A 86 -14.22 -1.71 4.00
N TYR A 87 -13.38 -2.65 3.57
CA TYR A 87 -13.70 -3.64 2.55
C TYR A 87 -12.99 -4.97 2.86
N ILE A 88 -13.46 -6.04 2.22
CA ILE A 88 -12.84 -7.36 2.31
C ILE A 88 -11.86 -7.51 1.16
N TYR A 89 -10.63 -7.87 1.48
CA TYR A 89 -9.62 -8.31 0.53
C TYR A 89 -9.55 -9.85 0.58
N TYR A 90 -9.82 -10.49 -0.56
CA TYR A 90 -9.73 -11.94 -0.71
C TYR A 90 -8.78 -12.31 -1.85
N LYS A 91 -7.72 -13.07 -1.54
CA LYS A 91 -6.76 -13.56 -2.53
C LYS A 91 -6.15 -14.88 -2.05
N THR A 92 -6.54 -15.97 -2.69
CA THR A 92 -5.87 -17.26 -2.49
C THR A 92 -4.58 -17.36 -3.31
N ALA A 93 -3.71 -18.30 -2.94
CA ALA A 93 -2.49 -18.60 -3.68
C ALA A 93 -2.74 -18.98 -5.16
N LYS A 94 -3.91 -19.56 -5.47
CA LYS A 94 -4.29 -19.97 -6.83
C LYS A 94 -4.82 -18.81 -7.68
N MET A 95 -5.18 -17.69 -7.06
CA MET A 95 -5.79 -16.54 -7.74
C MET A 95 -4.75 -15.61 -8.36
N ARG A 96 -4.89 -15.35 -9.67
CA ARG A 96 -4.05 -14.35 -10.38
C ARG A 96 -4.23 -12.94 -9.81
N LYS A 97 -5.46 -12.55 -9.46
CA LYS A 97 -5.79 -11.21 -8.94
C LYS A 97 -6.61 -11.32 -7.65
N PRO A 98 -6.45 -10.38 -6.70
CA PRO A 98 -7.33 -10.29 -5.54
C PRO A 98 -8.75 -9.87 -5.95
N ILE A 99 -9.72 -10.20 -5.11
CA ILE A 99 -11.10 -9.70 -5.18
C ILE A 99 -11.32 -8.75 -4.00
N PHE A 100 -12.03 -7.66 -4.26
CA PHE A 100 -12.39 -6.64 -3.28
C PHE A 100 -13.90 -6.67 -3.11
N LEU A 101 -14.38 -6.91 -1.88
CA LEU A 101 -15.80 -7.13 -1.59
C LEU A 101 -16.30 -6.19 -0.50
N ASN A 102 -17.59 -5.90 -0.50
CA ASN A 102 -18.21 -4.95 0.43
C ASN A 102 -18.45 -5.59 1.82
N ILE A 103 -17.95 -4.99 2.90
CA ILE A 103 -18.22 -5.47 4.28
C ILE A 103 -19.47 -4.82 4.91
N SER A 104 -20.08 -3.80 4.28
CA SER A 104 -21.12 -2.97 4.92
C SER A 104 -22.40 -3.72 5.29
N GLU A 105 -22.65 -4.89 4.68
CA GLU A 105 -23.80 -5.74 4.98
C GLU A 105 -23.49 -6.83 6.02
N PHE A 106 -22.28 -6.84 6.60
CA PHE A 106 -21.95 -7.77 7.67
C PHE A 106 -22.68 -7.35 8.96
N PRO A 107 -23.46 -8.25 9.59
CA PRO A 107 -24.41 -7.87 10.64
C PRO A 107 -23.78 -7.63 12.01
N LEU A 108 -22.52 -8.04 12.23
CA LEU A 108 -21.83 -7.91 13.51
C LEU A 108 -20.69 -6.89 13.43
N ASP A 109 -20.13 -6.54 14.58
CA ASP A 109 -18.88 -5.79 14.62
C ASP A 109 -17.71 -6.69 14.23
N TYR A 110 -17.25 -6.55 12.98
CA TYR A 110 -16.14 -7.31 12.44
C TYR A 110 -14.79 -6.99 13.08
N THR A 111 -14.68 -6.03 14.00
CA THR A 111 -13.43 -5.79 14.76
C THR A 111 -13.34 -6.63 16.03
N THR A 112 -14.48 -7.05 16.58
CA THR A 112 -14.56 -7.71 17.90
C THR A 112 -15.21 -9.09 17.87
N CYS A 113 -16.07 -9.39 16.89
CA CYS A 113 -16.76 -10.69 16.82
C CYS A 113 -15.81 -11.86 16.57
N GLU A 114 -16.28 -13.09 16.78
CA GLU A 114 -15.46 -14.28 16.51
C GLU A 114 -15.14 -14.45 15.02
N LEU A 115 -13.95 -14.97 14.69
CA LEU A 115 -13.52 -15.11 13.30
C LEU A 115 -14.44 -16.03 12.47
N HIS A 116 -15.01 -17.06 13.11
CA HIS A 116 -15.91 -18.00 12.45
C HIS A 116 -17.21 -17.36 11.96
N GLU A 117 -17.67 -16.28 12.60
CA GLU A 117 -18.85 -15.50 12.18
C GLU A 117 -18.58 -14.81 10.84
N ILE A 118 -17.40 -14.19 10.71
CA ILE A 118 -16.97 -13.53 9.47
C ILE A 118 -16.80 -14.56 8.35
N GLN A 119 -16.17 -15.69 8.64
CA GLN A 119 -15.94 -16.77 7.67
C GLN A 119 -17.26 -17.37 7.17
N SER A 120 -18.19 -17.67 8.07
CA SER A 120 -19.50 -18.25 7.74
C SER A 120 -20.35 -17.29 6.90
N TRP A 121 -20.40 -16.03 7.30
CA TRP A 121 -21.11 -15.00 6.53
C TRP A 121 -20.49 -14.79 5.14
N PHE A 122 -19.16 -14.71 5.04
CA PHE A 122 -18.46 -14.55 3.76
C PHE A 122 -18.81 -15.68 2.79
N LYS A 123 -18.74 -16.93 3.28
CA LYS A 123 -19.07 -18.12 2.48
C LYS A 123 -20.52 -18.07 2.00
N LEU A 124 -21.46 -17.71 2.87
CA LEU A 124 -22.88 -17.63 2.53
C LEU A 124 -23.17 -16.50 1.53
N LYS A 125 -22.64 -15.29 1.76
CA LYS A 125 -22.91 -14.08 0.97
C LYS A 125 -22.27 -14.17 -0.43
N TYR A 126 -21.02 -14.63 -0.52
CA TYR A 126 -20.25 -14.61 -1.76
C TYR A 126 -20.12 -15.97 -2.45
N LYS A 127 -20.59 -17.06 -1.81
CA LYS A 127 -20.50 -18.43 -2.34
C LYS A 127 -19.05 -18.82 -2.67
N MET A 128 -18.11 -18.38 -1.84
CA MET A 128 -16.68 -18.64 -1.97
C MET A 128 -16.20 -19.51 -0.82
N ASP A 129 -15.43 -20.54 -1.14
CA ASP A 129 -14.80 -21.38 -0.13
C ASP A 129 -13.54 -20.71 0.42
N ILE A 130 -13.34 -20.92 1.72
CA ILE A 130 -12.15 -20.50 2.44
C ILE A 130 -11.47 -21.78 2.88
N ASP A 131 -10.24 -22.01 2.43
CA ASP A 131 -9.42 -23.08 2.97
C ASP A 131 -9.09 -22.71 4.43
N ILE A 132 -9.61 -23.49 5.38
CA ILE A 132 -9.37 -23.35 6.83
C ILE A 132 -8.11 -24.15 7.18
#